data_AF-A0A418FJK0-F1
#
_entry.id   AF-A0A418FJK0-F1
#
_cell.length_a   1.000
_cell.length_b   1.000
_cell.length_c   1.000
_cell.angle_alpha   90.00
_cell.angle_beta   90.00
_cell.angle_gamma   90.00
#
_symmetry.space_group_name_H-M   'P 1'
#
loop_
_entity.id
_entity.type
_entity.pdbx_description
1 polymer ?
#
loop_
_entity_poly.entity_id
_entity_poly.type
_entity_poly.pdbx_seq_one_letter_code
_entity_poly.pdbx_strand_id
1 'polypeptide(L)'
;SHCISCRKFCALNAVSRSAISTWLDQRAKLAATRRNARRITLSGQGAKCIIQFQHDLLTCMKDVRRDDHTLHMKNRYNDWLLQCQANKPDPYNSLLRLCQSFAPRHHFFQRVACHSKLPAADMIQIRDDFASKFWGKYGVHNLHDIIKVDETAV
;
A
#
# COMPACT_ATOMS: atom_id res chain seq x y z
N SER A 1 18.06 28.67 -38.07
CA SER A 1 17.41 28.14 -36.86
C SER A 1 16.67 29.24 -36.14
N HIS A 2 15.34 29.17 -36.03
CA HIS A 2 14.54 30.19 -35.34
C HIS A 2 14.78 30.08 -33.83
N CYS A 3 15.52 31.03 -33.25
CA CYS A 3 15.69 31.13 -31.80
C CYS A 3 14.37 31.61 -31.16
N ILE A 4 13.68 30.72 -30.46
CA ILE A 4 12.49 31.07 -29.68
C ILE A 4 12.95 31.80 -28.42
N SER A 5 12.35 32.96 -28.12
CA SER A 5 12.67 33.69 -26.89
C SER A 5 12.27 32.88 -25.66
N CYS A 6 13.05 32.96 -24.58
CA CYS A 6 12.77 32.26 -23.33
C CYS A 6 11.36 32.56 -22.79
N ARG A 7 10.86 33.78 -23.04
CA ARG A 7 9.49 34.23 -22.71
C ARG A 7 8.42 33.41 -23.45
N LYS A 8 8.61 33.22 -24.77
CA LYS A 8 7.69 32.47 -25.63
C LYS A 8 7.75 30.97 -25.33
N PHE A 9 8.93 30.45 -25.01
CA PHE A 9 9.09 29.06 -24.55
C PHE A 9 8.38 28.79 -23.21
N CYS A 10 8.50 29.70 -22.23
CA CYS A 10 7.79 29.60 -20.94
C CYS A 10 6.28 29.52 -21.13
N ALA A 11 5.73 30.42 -21.96
CA ALA A 11 4.30 30.48 -22.24
C ALA A 11 3.79 29.20 -22.93
N LEU A 12 4.55 28.66 -23.90
CA LEU A 12 4.16 27.45 -24.63
C LEU A 12 4.20 26.18 -23.75
N ASN A 13 5.12 26.11 -22.77
CA ASN A 13 5.30 24.90 -21.96
C ASN A 13 4.70 25.02 -20.55
N ALA A 14 4.03 26.14 -20.23
CA ALA A 14 3.52 26.44 -18.89
C ALA A 14 4.59 26.30 -17.78
N VAL A 15 5.84 26.70 -18.07
CA VAL A 15 6.96 26.64 -17.13
C VAL A 15 7.36 28.06 -16.74
N SER A 16 7.61 28.31 -15.45
CA SER A 16 8.10 29.61 -14.99
C SER A 16 9.54 29.87 -15.47
N ARG A 17 9.88 31.14 -15.71
CA ARG A 17 11.26 31.52 -16.05
C ARG A 17 12.27 31.10 -14.98
N SER A 18 11.89 31.16 -13.71
CA SER A 18 12.75 30.75 -12.60
C SER A 18 13.06 29.25 -12.66
N ALA A 19 12.08 28.41 -12.99
CA ALA A 19 12.31 26.98 -13.18
C ALA A 19 13.29 26.70 -14.33
N ILE A 20 13.16 27.43 -15.45
CA ILE A 20 14.11 27.31 -16.57
C ILE A 20 15.52 27.73 -16.16
N SER A 21 15.67 28.84 -15.44
CA SER A 21 16.97 29.29 -14.94
C SER A 21 17.62 28.21 -14.09
N THR A 22 16.89 27.68 -13.11
CA THR A 22 17.37 26.60 -12.24
C THR A 22 17.77 25.35 -13.03
N TRP A 23 17.00 24.98 -14.06
CA TRP A 23 17.35 23.83 -14.91
C TRP A 23 18.60 24.07 -15.75
N LEU A 24 18.80 25.30 -16.24
CA LEU A 24 20.01 25.68 -16.96
C LEU A 24 21.23 25.68 -16.04
N ASP A 25 21.10 26.21 -14.82
CA ASP A 25 22.16 26.19 -13.80
C ASP A 25 22.52 24.76 -13.39
N GLN A 26 21.53 23.87 -13.33
CA GLN A 26 21.70 22.47 -12.96
C GLN A 26 21.90 21.54 -14.17
N ARG A 27 22.06 22.07 -15.39
CA ARG A 27 22.03 21.27 -16.64
C ARG A 27 23.01 20.11 -16.64
N ALA A 28 24.23 20.32 -16.14
CA ALA A 28 25.27 19.31 -16.09
C ALA A 28 24.90 18.18 -15.12
N LYS A 29 24.33 18.52 -13.96
CA LYS A 29 23.83 17.55 -12.98
C LYS A 29 22.65 16.76 -13.55
N LEU A 30 21.71 17.44 -14.20
CA LEU A 30 20.53 16.82 -14.82
C LEU A 30 20.92 15.88 -15.96
N ALA A 31 21.90 16.25 -16.79
CA ALA A 31 22.41 15.42 -17.89
C ALA A 31 23.21 14.21 -17.40
N ALA A 32 23.99 14.36 -16.32
CA ALA A 32 24.77 13.27 -15.72
C ALA A 32 23.93 12.30 -14.88
N THR A 33 22.74 12.71 -14.40
CA THR A 33 21.89 11.80 -13.63
C THR A 33 21.29 10.68 -14.48
N ARG A 34 21.76 9.45 -14.27
CA ARG A 34 21.14 8.24 -14.84
C ARG A 34 19.78 8.00 -14.18
N ARG A 35 18.69 8.32 -14.89
CA ARG A 35 17.31 8.06 -14.45
C ARG A 35 16.83 6.74 -15.06
N ASN A 36 16.14 5.92 -14.27
CA ASN A 36 15.52 4.69 -14.78
C ASN A 36 14.45 5.06 -15.82
N ALA A 37 14.64 4.59 -17.06
CA ALA A 37 13.77 4.88 -18.20
C ALA A 37 12.37 4.24 -18.10
N ARG A 38 12.16 3.34 -17.14
CA ARG A 38 10.87 2.70 -16.90
C ARG A 38 9.99 3.64 -16.07
N ARG A 39 9.02 4.30 -16.69
CA ARG A 39 7.93 4.98 -15.98
C ARG A 39 6.64 4.18 -16.08
N ILE A 40 6.14 3.74 -14.92
CA ILE A 40 4.69 3.61 -14.66
C ILE A 40 4.35 4.28 -13.32
N THR A 41 5.25 4.23 -12.34
CA THR A 41 5.28 5.15 -11.18
C THR A 41 6.74 5.46 -10.88
N LEU A 42 7.03 6.47 -10.05
CA LEU A 42 8.38 6.79 -9.54
C LEU A 42 8.93 5.66 -8.64
N SER A 43 8.98 4.43 -9.13
CA SER A 43 9.44 3.24 -8.40
C SER A 43 10.97 3.29 -8.27
N GLY A 44 11.42 3.89 -7.18
CA GLY A 44 12.84 3.92 -6.77
C GLY A 44 13.37 5.30 -6.42
N GLN A 45 12.63 6.38 -6.71
CA GLN A 45 12.98 7.74 -6.29
C GLN A 45 11.96 8.36 -5.31
N GLY A 46 11.03 7.57 -4.80
CA GLY A 46 10.15 8.00 -3.71
C GLY A 46 10.96 8.44 -2.49
N ALA A 47 10.43 9.41 -1.73
CA ALA A 47 11.05 9.89 -0.50
C ALA A 47 11.48 8.70 0.37
N LYS A 48 12.76 8.63 0.74
CA LYS A 48 13.29 7.57 1.60
C LYS A 48 12.51 7.57 2.92
N CYS A 49 12.23 6.39 3.46
CA CYS A 49 11.57 6.30 4.75
C CYS A 49 12.44 6.96 5.82
N ILE A 50 11.84 7.81 6.66
CA ILE A 50 12.52 8.49 7.78
C ILE A 50 12.72 7.51 8.97
N ILE A 51 12.00 6.39 8.96
CA ILE A 51 12.07 5.37 10.01
C ILE A 51 13.37 4.57 9.84
N GLN A 52 14.30 4.76 10.77
CA GLN A 52 15.63 4.12 10.73
C GLN A 52 15.56 2.59 10.89
N PHE A 53 14.58 2.08 11.65
CA PHE A 53 14.34 0.64 11.87
C PHE A 53 13.17 0.11 11.02
N GLN A 54 13.00 0.64 9.80
CA GLN A 54 11.89 0.26 8.91
C GLN A 54 11.72 -1.26 8.75
N HIS A 55 12.82 -2.03 8.78
CA HIS A 55 12.81 -3.47 8.63
C HIS A 55 12.26 -4.18 9.86
N ASP A 56 12.67 -3.77 11.06
CA ASP A 56 12.18 -4.36 12.32
C ASP A 56 10.71 -4.01 12.55
N LEU A 57 10.32 -2.79 12.18
CA LEU A 57 8.91 -2.38 12.18
C LEU A 57 8.10 -3.24 11.20
N LEU A 58 8.62 -3.47 10.00
CA LEU A 58 7.96 -4.28 8.98
C LEU A 58 7.81 -5.74 9.42
N THR A 59 8.85 -6.33 10.02
CA THR A 59 8.81 -7.69 10.58
C THR A 59 7.75 -7.79 11.66
N CYS A 60 7.76 -6.85 12.62
CA CYS A 60 6.73 -6.72 13.64
C CYS A 60 5.32 -6.63 13.05
N MET A 61 5.11 -5.82 12.01
CA MET A 61 3.81 -5.71 11.31
C MET A 61 3.37 -7.01 10.65
N LYS A 62 4.32 -7.79 10.11
CA LYS A 62 4.03 -9.10 9.51
C LYS A 62 3.69 -10.16 10.56
N ASP A 63 4.42 -10.18 11.67
CA ASP A 63 4.17 -11.11 12.78
C ASP A 63 2.80 -10.86 13.39
N VAL A 64 2.48 -9.59 13.65
CA VAL A 64 1.18 -9.18 14.20
C VAL A 64 0.03 -9.50 13.25
N ARG A 65 0.25 -9.37 11.93
CA ARG A 65 -0.73 -9.80 10.91
C ARG A 65 -0.95 -11.31 10.90
N ARG A 66 0.06 -12.11 11.29
CA ARG A 66 -0.03 -13.57 11.33
C ARG A 66 -0.78 -14.06 12.57
N ASP A 67 -0.51 -13.44 13.72
CA ASP A 67 -0.99 -13.93 15.02
C ASP A 67 -2.26 -13.21 15.51
N ASP A 68 -2.85 -12.33 14.69
CA ASP A 68 -4.10 -11.59 14.97
C ASP A 68 -4.05 -10.75 16.26
N HIS A 69 -2.87 -10.21 16.57
CA HIS A 69 -2.65 -9.35 17.73
C HIS A 69 -2.73 -7.86 17.35
N THR A 70 -2.82 -6.97 18.34
CA THR A 70 -2.67 -5.53 18.14
C THR A 70 -1.20 -5.12 18.21
N LEU A 71 -0.80 -4.21 17.31
CA LEU A 71 0.58 -3.76 17.20
C LEU A 71 0.92 -2.71 18.27
N HIS A 72 1.57 -3.13 19.35
CA HIS A 72 1.98 -2.24 20.44
C HIS A 72 3.34 -1.58 20.18
N MET A 73 3.37 -0.53 19.34
CA MET A 73 4.62 0.22 19.03
C MET A 73 5.26 0.89 20.24
N LYS A 74 4.45 1.33 21.22
CA LYS A 74 4.91 2.10 22.40
C LYS A 74 5.94 1.36 23.25
N ASN A 75 5.85 0.04 23.34
CA ASN A 75 6.72 -0.75 24.21
C ASN A 75 8.02 -1.14 23.51
N ARG A 76 8.01 -1.30 22.18
CA ARG A 76 9.17 -1.75 21.42
C ARG A 76 10.08 -0.62 20.91
N TYR A 77 9.55 0.58 20.70
CA TYR A 77 10.29 1.67 20.03
C TYR A 77 10.17 3.02 20.78
N ASN A 78 10.14 2.98 22.11
CA ASN A 78 9.85 4.14 22.95
C ASN A 78 10.83 5.31 22.73
N ASP A 79 12.14 5.04 22.74
CA ASP A 79 13.17 6.07 22.57
C ASP A 79 13.08 6.79 21.22
N TRP A 80 12.82 6.04 20.15
CA TRP A 80 12.62 6.63 18.84
C TRP A 80 11.30 7.40 18.74
N LEU A 81 10.23 6.94 19.39
CA LEU A 81 8.98 7.68 19.47
C LEU A 81 9.20 9.02 20.17
N LEU A 82 9.95 9.05 21.27
CA LEU A 82 10.33 10.27 21.98
C LEU A 82 11.13 11.23 21.08
N GLN A 83 12.11 10.72 20.32
CA GLN A 83 12.88 11.53 19.36
C GLN A 83 12.02 12.05 18.20
N CYS A 84 11.09 11.24 17.70
CA CYS A 84 10.16 11.66 16.66
C CYS A 84 9.15 12.70 17.15
N GLN A 85 8.87 12.74 18.44
CA GLN A 85 7.97 13.70 19.06
C GLN A 85 8.70 14.98 19.51
N ALA A 86 10.00 14.89 19.78
CA ALA A 86 10.83 16.02 20.14
C ALA A 86 10.81 17.08 19.03
N ASN A 87 10.55 18.33 19.41
CA ASN A 87 10.57 19.51 18.54
C ASN A 87 9.49 19.59 17.45
N LYS A 88 8.41 18.80 17.54
CA LYS A 88 7.26 18.94 16.62
C LYS A 88 6.10 19.67 17.31
N PRO A 89 5.45 20.64 16.62
CA PRO A 89 4.30 21.34 17.18
C PRO A 89 3.09 20.42 17.41
N ASP A 90 2.99 19.34 16.63
CA ASP A 90 1.97 18.31 16.79
C ASP A 90 2.60 16.89 16.68
N PRO A 91 3.09 16.37 17.81
CA PRO A 91 3.82 15.10 17.85
C PRO A 91 2.94 13.90 17.47
N TYR A 92 1.65 13.94 17.82
CA TYR A 92 0.72 12.85 17.56
C TYR A 92 0.34 12.76 16.08
N ASN A 93 -0.13 13.86 15.48
CA ASN A 93 -0.55 13.83 14.07
C ASN A 93 0.63 13.64 13.12
N SER A 94 1.82 14.13 13.47
CA SER A 94 3.02 13.89 12.67
C SER A 94 3.43 12.41 12.68
N LEU A 95 3.32 11.73 13.82
CA LEU A 95 3.54 10.29 13.91
C LEU A 95 2.46 9.51 13.16
N LEU A 96 1.19 9.89 13.29
CA LEU A 96 0.08 9.25 12.59
C LEU A 96 0.28 9.33 11.06
N ARG A 97 0.62 10.50 10.52
CA ARG A 97 0.91 10.68 9.10
C ARG A 97 2.10 9.85 8.63
N LEU A 98 3.13 9.72 9.48
CA LEU A 98 4.28 8.86 9.19
C LEU A 98 3.84 7.39 9.03
N CYS A 99 3.06 6.87 9.98
CA CYS A 99 2.50 5.52 9.92
C CYS A 99 1.58 5.32 8.71
N GLN A 100 0.69 6.29 8.43
CA GLN A 100 -0.19 6.27 7.26
C GLN A 100 0.57 6.31 5.93
N SER A 101 1.75 6.95 5.89
CA SER A 101 2.61 6.94 4.70
C SER A 101 3.43 5.65 4.57
N PHE A 102 3.73 4.99 5.68
CA PHE A 102 4.54 3.78 5.75
C PHE A 102 3.74 2.53 5.38
N ALA A 103 2.56 2.34 5.98
CA ALA A 103 1.77 1.13 5.81
C ALA A 103 1.42 0.81 4.33
N PRO A 104 0.90 1.76 3.52
CA PRO A 104 0.56 1.49 2.12
C PRO A 104 1.77 1.16 1.24
N ARG A 105 2.96 1.72 1.55
CA ARG A 105 4.20 1.40 0.84
C ARG A 105 4.62 -0.06 1.01
N HIS A 106 4.19 -0.68 2.10
CA HIS A 106 4.44 -2.08 2.42
C HIS A 106 3.21 -2.98 2.24
N HIS A 107 2.19 -2.49 1.52
CA HIS A 107 0.94 -3.20 1.25
C HIS A 107 0.13 -3.57 2.50
N PHE A 108 0.29 -2.80 3.58
CA PHE A 108 -0.60 -2.87 4.72
C PHE A 108 -1.76 -1.91 4.52
N PHE A 109 -2.96 -2.47 4.50
CA PHE A 109 -4.22 -1.75 4.47
C PHE A 109 -5.02 -2.14 5.70
N GLN A 110 -5.72 -1.16 6.28
CA GLN A 110 -6.68 -1.44 7.32
C GLN A 110 -7.75 -2.37 6.74
N ARG A 111 -7.86 -3.58 7.28
CA ARG A 111 -9.01 -4.43 6.99
C ARG A 111 -10.13 -3.96 7.90
N VAL A 112 -11.25 -3.54 7.31
CA VAL A 112 -12.48 -3.40 8.07
C VAL A 112 -12.80 -4.80 8.61
N ALA A 113 -13.09 -4.90 9.90
CA ALA A 113 -13.62 -6.13 10.45
C ALA A 113 -14.93 -6.42 9.70
N CYS A 114 -14.87 -7.31 8.71
CA CYS A 114 -16.07 -7.94 8.22
C CYS A 114 -16.59 -8.79 9.37
N HIS A 115 -17.87 -8.68 9.69
CA HIS A 115 -18.54 -9.69 10.48
C HIS A 115 -18.38 -11.02 9.72
N SER A 116 -17.34 -11.78 10.06
CA SER A 116 -17.08 -13.05 9.42
C SER A 116 -18.20 -13.99 9.85
N LYS A 117 -19.04 -14.37 8.89
CA LYS A 117 -19.82 -15.59 9.00
C LYS A 117 -18.81 -16.73 9.16
N LEU A 118 -18.82 -17.39 10.32
CA LEU A 118 -18.09 -18.62 10.69
C LEU A 118 -16.55 -18.62 10.48
N PRO A 119 -15.76 -19.18 11.43
CA PRO A 119 -14.33 -19.45 11.23
C PRO A 119 -14.05 -20.26 9.96
N ALA A 120 -12.88 -20.06 9.35
CA ALA A 120 -12.50 -20.74 8.10
C ALA A 120 -12.43 -22.27 8.25
N ALA A 121 -11.98 -22.78 9.40
CA ALA A 121 -11.97 -24.21 9.71
C ALA A 121 -13.40 -24.79 9.70
N ASP A 122 -14.33 -24.12 10.36
CA ASP A 122 -15.74 -24.52 10.42
C ASP A 122 -16.40 -24.48 9.04
N MET A 123 -16.07 -23.47 8.21
CA MET A 123 -16.56 -23.41 6.83
C MET A 123 -16.05 -24.58 5.96
N ILE A 124 -14.77 -24.96 6.12
CA ILE A 124 -14.19 -26.10 5.39
C ILE A 124 -14.90 -27.38 5.83
N GLN A 125 -15.08 -27.59 7.14
CA GLN A 125 -15.77 -28.75 7.67
C GLN A 125 -17.21 -28.83 7.15
N ILE A 126 -17.98 -27.74 7.22
CA ILE A 126 -19.37 -27.69 6.72
C ILE A 126 -19.42 -28.01 5.23
N ARG A 127 -18.49 -27.46 4.44
CA ARG A 127 -18.42 -27.71 3.00
C ARG A 127 -18.14 -29.17 2.70
N ASP A 128 -17.16 -29.77 3.39
CA ASP A 128 -16.72 -31.13 3.12
C ASP A 128 -17.76 -32.15 3.61
N ASP A 129 -18.40 -31.91 4.76
CA ASP A 129 -19.54 -32.69 5.24
C ASP A 129 -20.74 -32.63 4.29
N PHE A 130 -21.05 -31.42 3.79
CA PHE A 130 -22.11 -31.24 2.80
C PHE A 130 -21.79 -31.99 1.50
N ALA A 131 -20.57 -31.85 0.98
CA ALA A 131 -20.14 -32.50 -0.25
C ALA A 131 -20.20 -34.03 -0.12
N SER A 132 -19.74 -34.59 1.00
CA SER A 132 -19.81 -36.02 1.28
C SER A 132 -21.24 -36.54 1.27
N LYS A 133 -22.17 -35.86 1.97
CA LYS A 133 -23.60 -36.24 2.00
C LYS A 133 -24.26 -36.07 0.63
N PHE A 134 -23.96 -34.98 -0.07
CA PHE A 134 -24.54 -34.68 -1.37
C PHE A 134 -24.12 -35.70 -2.42
N TRP A 135 -22.82 -35.96 -2.56
CA TRP A 135 -22.31 -36.92 -3.54
C TRP A 135 -22.59 -38.36 -3.16
N GLY A 136 -22.66 -38.70 -1.87
CA GLY A 136 -23.10 -40.02 -1.43
C GLY A 136 -24.55 -40.34 -1.84
N LYS A 137 -25.43 -39.33 -1.88
CA LYS A 137 -26.85 -39.50 -2.22
C LYS A 137 -27.14 -39.31 -3.71
N TYR A 138 -26.52 -38.32 -4.34
CA TYR A 138 -26.84 -37.89 -5.70
C TYR A 138 -25.74 -38.19 -6.72
N GLY A 139 -24.59 -38.73 -6.32
CA GLY A 139 -23.47 -38.99 -7.24
C GLY A 139 -23.72 -40.04 -8.32
N VAL A 140 -24.79 -40.83 -8.19
CA VAL A 140 -25.25 -41.77 -9.23
C VAL A 140 -26.07 -41.07 -10.33
N HIS A 141 -26.58 -39.86 -10.06
CA HIS A 141 -27.37 -39.10 -11.04
C HIS A 141 -26.43 -38.39 -12.01
N ASN A 142 -26.87 -38.17 -13.25
CA ASN A 142 -26.10 -37.39 -14.19
C ASN A 142 -26.06 -35.93 -13.73
N LEU A 143 -24.93 -35.26 -13.96
CA LEU A 143 -24.77 -33.84 -13.63
C LEU A 143 -25.83 -32.95 -14.30
N HIS A 144 -26.32 -33.36 -15.47
CA HIS A 144 -27.39 -32.66 -16.20
C HIS A 144 -28.75 -32.68 -15.47
N ASP A 145 -28.95 -33.63 -14.56
CA ASP A 145 -30.19 -33.75 -13.77
C ASP A 145 -30.13 -32.92 -12.48
N ILE A 146 -28.98 -32.30 -12.18
CA ILE A 146 -28.76 -31.48 -10.98
C ILE A 146 -28.93 -30.00 -11.34
N ILE A 147 -30.03 -29.42 -10.91
CA ILE A 147 -30.35 -28.01 -11.17
C ILE A 147 -29.98 -27.16 -9.96
N LYS A 148 -29.20 -26.09 -10.18
CA LYS A 148 -28.93 -25.08 -9.15
C LYS A 148 -30.08 -24.08 -9.11
N VAL A 149 -30.61 -23.84 -7.92
CA VAL A 149 -31.63 -22.81 -7.65
C VAL A 149 -31.10 -21.85 -6.59
N ASP A 150 -31.10 -20.55 -6.86
CA ASP A 150 -30.84 -19.52 -5.85
C ASP A 150 -31.71 -18.27 -6.08
N GLU A 151 -32.19 -17.69 -4.98
CA GLU A 151 -32.94 -16.44 -5.00
C GLU A 151 -31.97 -15.26 -4.98
N THR A 152 -32.10 -14.37 -5.96
CA THR A 152 -31.36 -13.11 -6.01
C THR A 152 -32.36 -11.97 -5.80
N ALA A 153 -32.10 -11.10 -4.82
CA ALA A 153 -32.94 -9.92 -4.58
C ALA A 153 -32.88 -8.96 -5.79
N VAL A 154 -34.02 -8.35 -6.14
CA VAL A 154 -34.18 -7.35 -7.21
C VAL A 154 -34.01 -5.95 -6.65
#